data_AF-A0A7J4FTS6-F1
#
_entry.id   AF-A0A7J4FTS6-F1
#
_cell.length_a   1.000
_cell.length_b   1.000
_cell.length_c   1.000
_cell.angle_alpha   90.00
_cell.angle_beta   90.00
_cell.angle_gamma   90.00
#
_symmetry.space_group_name_H-M   'P 1'
#
loop_
_entity.id
_entity.type
_entity.pdbx_description
1 polymer ?
#
loop_
_entity_poly.entity_id
_entity_poly.type
_entity_poly.pdbx_seq_one_letter_code
_entity_poly.pdbx_strand_id
1 'polypeptide(L)'
;MKVDGIERYFHPDKIILFGSRAWGELTIESDLDILVVMDVDGSPIRKAADISRIARPRLLPMDIIVRTHDEIEYRIKIGDPFIKKIVNQGKVLYE
;
A
#
# COMPACT_ATOMS: atom_id res chain seq x y z
N MET A 1 -1.93 -12.38 -6.96
CA MET A 1 -2.80 -11.47 -6.18
C MET A 1 -3.08 -10.29 -7.09
N LYS A 2 -4.35 -10.03 -7.42
CA LYS A 2 -4.73 -9.02 -8.42
C LYS A 2 -5.19 -7.76 -7.70
N VAL A 3 -4.50 -6.64 -7.95
CA VAL A 3 -4.86 -5.31 -7.45
C VAL A 3 -5.81 -4.58 -8.40
N ASP A 4 -6.34 -5.29 -9.42
CA ASP A 4 -7.19 -4.80 -10.51
C ASP A 4 -8.37 -3.92 -10.04
N GLY A 5 -8.90 -4.15 -8.83
CA GLY A 5 -9.95 -3.30 -8.24
C GLY A 5 -9.42 -1.95 -7.77
N ILE A 6 -8.25 -1.89 -7.15
CA ILE A 6 -7.67 -0.65 -6.65
C ILE A 6 -7.29 0.25 -7.83
N GLU A 7 -6.60 -0.31 -8.82
CA GLU A 7 -6.23 0.38 -10.06
C GLU A 7 -7.46 1.00 -10.74
N ARG A 8 -8.51 0.20 -10.96
CA ARG A 8 -9.69 0.62 -11.72
C ARG A 8 -10.49 1.74 -11.04
N TYR A 9 -10.58 1.73 -9.72
CA TYR A 9 -11.46 2.66 -8.99
C TYR A 9 -10.73 3.88 -8.41
N PHE A 10 -9.41 3.79 -8.20
CA PHE A 10 -8.64 4.83 -7.52
C PHE A 10 -7.49 5.39 -8.35
N HIS A 11 -7.07 4.71 -9.43
CA HIS A 11 -5.99 5.17 -10.31
C HIS A 11 -4.73 5.63 -9.56
N PRO A 12 -4.15 4.77 -8.70
CA PRO A 12 -2.94 5.14 -7.98
C PRO A 12 -1.75 5.23 -8.93
N ASP A 13 -0.73 5.99 -8.54
CA ASP A 13 0.54 6.06 -9.29
C ASP A 13 1.40 4.83 -9.02
N LYS A 14 1.30 4.24 -7.82
CA LYS A 14 2.07 3.07 -7.44
C LYS A 14 1.39 2.26 -6.35
N ILE A 15 1.54 0.93 -6.41
CA ILE A 15 1.16 0.04 -5.30
C ILE A 15 2.37 -0.83 -4.95
N ILE A 16 2.79 -0.78 -3.69
CA ILE A 16 3.92 -1.55 -3.15
C ILE A 16 3.41 -2.49 -2.07
N LEU A 17 3.60 -3.79 -2.27
CA LEU A 17 3.41 -4.80 -1.23
C LEU A 17 4.55 -4.72 -0.22
N PHE A 18 4.23 -4.71 1.07
CA PHE A 18 5.21 -4.79 2.14
C PHE A 18 4.85 -5.86 3.18
N GLY A 19 5.59 -5.90 4.28
CA GLY A 19 5.29 -6.77 5.41
C GLY A 19 5.67 -8.22 5.16
N SER A 20 4.97 -9.14 5.82
CA SER A 20 5.31 -10.57 5.79
C SER A 20 5.31 -11.16 4.38
N ARG A 21 4.41 -10.70 3.51
CA ARG A 21 4.32 -11.13 2.11
C ARG A 21 5.42 -10.57 1.20
N ALA A 22 6.08 -9.50 1.60
CA ALA A 22 7.22 -8.94 0.87
C ALA A 22 8.58 -9.39 1.44
N TRP A 23 8.66 -9.61 2.76
CA TRP A 23 9.94 -9.80 3.47
C TRP A 23 10.11 -11.18 4.11
N GLY A 24 9.08 -12.03 4.15
CA GLY A 24 9.08 -13.34 4.82
C GLY A 24 8.47 -14.47 3.97
N GLU A 25 8.18 -15.61 4.61
CA GLU A 25 7.55 -16.76 3.94
C GLU A 25 6.05 -16.51 3.68
N LEU A 26 5.62 -16.77 2.44
CA LEU A 26 4.23 -16.64 2.01
C LEU A 26 3.35 -17.70 2.68
N THR A 27 2.71 -17.37 3.80
CA THR A 27 1.64 -18.19 4.37
C THR A 27 0.28 -17.79 3.78
N ILE A 28 -0.60 -18.76 3.52
CA ILE A 28 -1.94 -18.55 2.94
C ILE A 28 -2.82 -17.62 3.81
N GLU A 29 -2.54 -17.57 5.11
CA GLU A 29 -3.28 -16.77 6.11
C GLU A 29 -2.67 -15.38 6.32
N SER A 30 -1.56 -15.03 5.66
CA SER A 30 -0.88 -13.76 5.91
C SER A 30 -1.71 -12.56 5.46
N ASP A 31 -1.74 -11.54 6.33
CA ASP A 31 -2.30 -10.22 6.07
C ASP A 31 -1.67 -9.61 4.81
N LEU A 32 -2.48 -8.85 4.08
CA LEU A 32 -2.04 -8.15 2.88
C LEU A 32 -1.74 -6.69 3.20
N ASP A 33 -0.44 -6.39 3.33
CA ASP A 33 0.02 -5.05 3.65
C ASP A 33 0.46 -4.31 2.38
N ILE A 34 -0.21 -3.22 2.03
CA ILE A 34 0.09 -2.43 0.83
C ILE A 34 0.25 -0.94 1.12
N LEU A 35 1.25 -0.36 0.47
CA LEU A 35 1.41 1.09 0.34
C LEU A 35 0.88 1.50 -1.02
N VAL A 36 -0.12 2.37 -1.03
CA VAL A 36 -0.68 2.98 -2.23
C VAL A 36 -0.15 4.41 -2.29
N VAL A 37 0.60 4.71 -3.35
CA VAL A 37 1.07 6.06 -3.66
C VAL A 37 0.09 6.66 -4.65
N MET A 38 -0.54 7.76 -4.26
CA MET A 38 -1.46 8.50 -5.12
C MET A 38 -1.66 9.92 -4.60
N ASP A 39 -2.11 10.81 -5.46
CA ASP A 39 -2.66 12.09 -5.03
C ASP A 39 -3.94 11.88 -4.21
N VAL A 40 -4.04 12.59 -3.08
CA VAL A 40 -5.17 12.49 -2.17
C VAL A 40 -5.73 13.86 -1.88
N ASP A 41 -6.95 14.09 -2.38
CA ASP A 41 -7.78 15.17 -1.90
C ASP A 41 -8.33 14.81 -0.51
N GLY A 42 -7.95 15.60 0.50
CA GLY A 42 -8.45 15.47 1.86
C GLY A 42 -7.65 14.47 2.72
N SER A 43 -8.28 13.41 3.20
CA SER A 43 -7.70 12.54 4.25
C SER A 43 -7.19 11.21 3.69
N PRO A 44 -5.88 10.93 3.78
CA PRO A 44 -5.31 9.63 3.41
C PRO A 44 -5.92 8.45 4.18
N ILE A 45 -6.31 8.67 5.44
CA ILE A 45 -6.97 7.64 6.28
C ILE A 45 -8.34 7.30 5.71
N ARG A 46 -9.13 8.31 5.29
CA ARG A 46 -10.42 8.06 4.63
C ARG A 46 -10.24 7.32 3.31
N LYS A 47 -9.22 7.70 2.53
CA LYS A 47 -8.89 7.01 1.28
C LYS A 47 -8.51 5.56 1.51
N ALA A 48 -7.69 5.26 2.53
CA ALA A 48 -7.36 3.89 2.91
C ALA A 48 -8.61 3.07 3.26
N ALA A 49 -9.57 3.66 3.98
CA ALA A 49 -10.84 3.00 4.29
C ALA A 49 -11.70 2.73 3.03
N ASP A 50 -11.74 3.68 2.09
CA ASP A 50 -12.43 3.50 0.81
C ASP A 50 -11.80 2.38 -0.03
N ILE A 51 -10.46 2.36 -0.12
CA ILE A 51 -9.72 1.29 -0.81
C ILE A 51 -9.99 -0.05 -0.13
N SER A 52 -9.93 -0.12 1.21
CA SER A 52 -10.21 -1.33 1.97
C SER A 52 -11.61 -1.89 1.67
N ARG A 53 -12.61 -1.02 1.51
CA ARG A 53 -13.97 -1.43 1.17
C ARG A 53 -14.09 -2.07 -0.21
N ILE A 54 -13.29 -1.61 -1.18
CA ILE A 54 -13.29 -2.10 -2.57
C ILE A 54 -12.38 -3.32 -2.76
N ALA A 55 -11.24 -3.35 -2.05
CA ALA A 55 -10.18 -4.34 -2.25
C ALA A 55 -10.47 -5.72 -1.62
N ARG A 56 -11.53 -5.87 -0.81
CA ARG A 56 -11.86 -7.14 -0.13
C ARG A 56 -12.13 -8.29 -1.11
N PRO A 57 -11.34 -9.37 -1.08
CA PRO A 57 -11.91 -10.67 -0.78
C PRO A 57 -12.24 -10.70 0.72
N ARG A 58 -13.45 -11.13 1.11
CA ARG A 58 -13.98 -11.06 2.50
C ARG A 58 -13.16 -11.82 3.57
N LEU A 59 -12.02 -12.40 3.24
CA LEU A 59 -11.30 -13.40 4.04
C LEU A 59 -9.84 -13.05 4.39
N LEU A 60 -9.27 -11.95 3.88
CA LEU A 60 -7.90 -11.54 4.20
C LEU A 60 -7.89 -10.18 4.90
N PRO A 61 -7.29 -10.05 6.09
CA PRO A 61 -7.02 -8.75 6.69
C PRO A 61 -6.04 -7.97 5.80
N MET A 62 -6.23 -6.66 5.71
CA MET A 62 -5.40 -5.79 4.88
C MET A 62 -4.99 -4.55 5.67
N ASP A 63 -3.69 -4.31 5.82
CA ASP A 63 -3.17 -3.00 6.23
C ASP A 63 -2.89 -2.16 4.98
N ILE A 64 -3.67 -1.08 4.83
CA ILE A 64 -3.56 -0.18 3.68
C ILE A 64 -3.04 1.16 4.15
N ILE A 65 -1.86 1.53 3.65
CA ILE A 65 -1.28 2.85 3.85
C ILE A 65 -1.44 3.61 2.55
N VAL A 66 -2.02 4.80 2.61
CA VAL A 66 -2.09 5.73 1.47
C VAL A 66 -1.18 6.92 1.75
N ARG A 67 -0.35 7.30 0.78
CA ARG A 67 0.53 8.47 0.86
C ARG A 67 0.63 9.17 -0.49
N THR A 68 0.84 10.48 -0.46
CA THR A 68 1.24 11.21 -1.66
C THR A 68 2.73 11.02 -1.93
N HIS A 69 3.16 11.40 -3.14
CA HIS A 69 4.57 11.41 -3.51
C HIS A 69 5.40 12.25 -2.53
N ASP A 70 4.97 13.49 -2.29
CA ASP A 70 5.64 14.43 -1.38
C ASP A 70 5.79 13.89 0.04
N GLU A 71 4.77 13.18 0.56
CA GLU A 71 4.84 12.57 1.88
C GLU A 71 5.89 11.44 1.95
N ILE A 72 5.99 10.64 0.88
CA ILE A 72 7.00 9.58 0.78
C ILE A 72 8.39 10.19 0.71
N GLU A 73 8.61 11.16 -0.17
CA GLU A 73 9.90 11.85 -0.31
C GLU A 73 10.33 12.51 1.00
N TYR A 74 9.40 13.23 1.64
CA TYR A 74 9.65 13.84 2.94
C TYR A 74 10.05 12.80 3.99
N ARG A 75 9.33 11.68 4.08
CA ARG A 75 9.63 10.59 5.02
C ARG A 75 10.99 9.96 4.77
N ILE A 76 11.36 9.74 3.51
CA ILE A 76 12.70 9.27 3.13
C ILE A 76 13.76 10.28 3.59
N LYS A 77 13.53 11.58 3.37
CA LYS A 77 14.47 12.65 3.72
C LYS A 77 14.72 12.73 5.23
N ILE A 78 13.68 12.61 6.06
CA ILE A 78 13.81 12.63 7.53
C ILE A 78 14.31 11.30 8.11
N GLY A 79 14.50 10.29 7.27
CA GLY A 79 15.05 9.01 7.71
C GLY A 79 14.04 8.04 8.28
N ASP A 80 12.76 8.13 7.92
CA ASP A 80 11.73 7.17 8.34
C ASP A 80 12.13 5.74 7.93
N PRO A 81 12.51 4.88 8.91
CA PRO A 81 13.05 3.56 8.59
C PRO A 81 11.98 2.65 7.99
N PHE A 82 10.71 2.87 8.31
CA PHE A 82 9.61 2.05 7.82
C PHE A 82 9.33 2.36 6.35
N ILE A 83 9.16 3.63 5.98
CA ILE A 83 9.00 4.01 4.56
C ILE A 83 10.22 3.62 3.74
N LYS A 84 11.44 3.85 4.24
CA LYS A 84 12.66 3.43 3.55
C LYS A 84 12.68 1.93 3.30
N LYS A 85 12.28 1.12 4.28
CA LYS A 85 12.22 -0.34 4.11
C LYS A 85 11.18 -0.74 3.07
N ILE A 86 9.99 -0.13 3.08
CA ILE A 86 8.94 -0.39 2.08
C ILE A 86 9.44 -0.05 0.67
N VAL A 87 10.03 1.13 0.48
CA VAL A 87 10.49 1.57 -0.84
C VAL A 87 11.66 0.71 -1.35
N ASN A 88 12.57 0.29 -0.47
CA ASN A 88 13.76 -0.46 -0.87
C ASN A 88 13.54 -1.98 -0.98
N GLN A 89 12.65 -2.54 -0.18
CA GLN A 89 12.47 -4.00 -0.03
C GLN A 89 11.04 -4.47 -0.31
N GLY A 90 10.10 -3.54 -0.54
CA GLY A 90 8.75 -3.89 -0.96
C GLY A 90 8.71 -4.38 -2.40
N LYS A 91 7.65 -5.10 -2.73
CA LYS A 91 7.41 -5.60 -4.09
C LYS A 91 6.41 -4.70 -4.79
N VAL A 92 6.81 -4.08 -5.89
CA VAL A 92 5.90 -3.29 -6.73
C VAL A 92 4.86 -4.22 -7.35
N LEU A 93 3.59 -3.92 -7.13
CA LEU A 93 2.44 -4.64 -7.70
C LEU A 93 1.82 -3.89 -8.88
N TYR A 94 2.00 -2.56 -8.95
CA TYR A 94 1.49 -1.67 -9.98
C TYR A 94 2.32 -0.37 -10.02
N GLU A 95 2.55 0.17 -11.22
CA GLU A 95 3.13 1.50 -11.55
C GLU A 95 2.65 1.94 -12.94
#